data_AF-A0A2Z5VAE9-F1
#
_entry.id   AF-A0A2Z5VAE9-F1
#
_cell.length_a   1.000
_cell.length_b   1.000
_cell.length_c   1.000
_cell.angle_alpha   90.00
_cell.angle_beta   90.00
_cell.angle_gamma   90.00
#
_symmetry.space_group_name_H-M   'P 1'
#
loop_
_entity.id
_entity.type
_entity.pdbx_description
1 polymer ?
#
loop_
_entity_poly.entity_id
_entity_poly.type
_entity_poly.pdbx_seq_one_letter_code
_entity_poly.pdbx_strand_id
1 'polypeptide(L)'
;EQLNQVTSYIDASQVYGSTEEQARNLRAFSGGLLKTSVVNGKMFMPKDNSNQEKECVTPANKPEIKCFIAGDERSNEQLTLTMIHTMFVREHNRIATTLQRYNPHWDDERTYQETRRIVGAMLQHITYSMWLPMVLGHRGADCFEVGVGTSGYFKGYNENIDPSIRNAFAAAGFRFGHSLVMEHIARYGRGYTTLPSIPLKNAFFKPEELYNSEQGGMESIARGIFKDPMEQCDRHLTPAVTDHLFEDPHSRIALDSAALNIQRGRGHALPPYNDWRHWCGLPKARHFFTSKDGLVNMDDVTAKKISEIYNHPDDIDLFTGG
;
A
#
# COMPACT_ATOMS: atom_id res chain seq x y z
N GLU A 1 11.68 -12.52 -16.51
CA GLU A 1 11.84 -12.18 -15.09
C GLU A 1 11.91 -10.67 -14.92
N GLN A 2 11.05 -10.12 -14.07
CA GLN A 2 11.02 -8.69 -13.70
C GLN A 2 11.70 -8.50 -12.34
N LEU A 3 12.29 -7.31 -12.14
CA LEU A 3 13.03 -7.00 -10.91
C LEU A 3 12.09 -6.58 -9.77
N ASN A 4 12.33 -7.10 -8.57
CA ASN A 4 11.83 -6.50 -7.34
C ASN A 4 12.89 -5.55 -6.77
N GLN A 5 12.58 -4.26 -6.67
CA GLN A 5 13.50 -3.22 -6.21
C GLN A 5 13.50 -3.03 -4.68
N VAL A 6 12.59 -3.72 -3.97
CA VAL A 6 12.49 -3.65 -2.51
C VAL A 6 12.77 -5.00 -1.85
N THR A 7 13.07 -4.98 -0.56
CA THR A 7 13.22 -6.21 0.23
C THR A 7 11.90 -6.98 0.25
N SER A 8 11.96 -8.32 0.17
CA SER A 8 10.75 -9.16 0.18
C SER A 8 10.18 -9.38 1.59
N TYR A 9 10.96 -9.07 2.63
CA TYR A 9 10.57 -9.23 4.02
C TYR A 9 9.63 -8.10 4.47
N ILE A 10 8.77 -8.38 5.46
CA ILE A 10 8.06 -7.33 6.19
C ILE A 10 9.03 -6.74 7.23
N ASP A 11 9.90 -5.83 6.79
CA ASP A 11 11.03 -5.30 7.57
C ASP A 11 11.02 -3.76 7.71
N ALA A 12 9.89 -3.15 7.36
CA ALA A 12 9.72 -1.70 7.30
C ALA A 12 10.59 -0.98 6.25
N SER A 13 11.04 -1.65 5.19
CA SER A 13 11.81 -1.02 4.11
C SER A 13 11.10 0.17 3.45
N GLN A 14 9.77 0.25 3.48
CA GLN A 14 9.04 1.44 3.03
C GLN A 14 9.26 2.68 3.92
N VAL A 15 9.79 2.51 5.13
CA VAL A 15 10.22 3.58 6.04
C VAL A 15 11.72 3.82 5.94
N TYR A 16 12.51 2.75 5.80
CA TYR A 16 13.98 2.80 5.94
C TYR A 16 14.77 2.73 4.64
N GLY A 17 14.12 2.49 3.50
CA GLY A 17 14.79 2.19 2.24
C GLY A 17 15.10 0.71 2.09
N SER A 18 15.35 0.30 0.85
CA SER A 18 15.80 -1.06 0.49
C SER A 18 17.28 -1.13 0.14
N THR A 19 17.99 0.00 0.21
CA THR A 19 19.45 0.08 0.05
C THR A 19 20.09 0.84 1.20
N GLU A 20 21.35 0.55 1.46
CA GLU A 20 22.16 1.27 2.46
C GLU A 20 22.24 2.78 2.15
N GLU A 21 22.25 3.16 0.88
CA GLU A 21 22.25 4.57 0.47
C GLU A 21 20.95 5.27 0.83
N GLN A 22 19.80 4.68 0.50
CA GLN A 22 18.49 5.21 0.88
C GLN A 22 18.38 5.34 2.40
N ALA A 23 18.77 4.29 3.13
CA ALA A 23 18.74 4.29 4.59
C ALA A 23 19.59 5.42 5.19
N ARG A 24 20.82 5.60 4.70
CA ARG A 24 21.68 6.73 5.14
C ARG A 24 21.07 8.08 4.80
N ASN A 25 20.48 8.24 3.62
CA ASN A 25 19.89 9.50 3.19
C ASN A 25 18.67 9.90 4.03
N LEU A 26 17.96 8.94 4.61
CA LEU A 26 16.80 9.15 5.48
C LEU A 26 17.17 9.43 6.95
N ARG A 27 18.39 9.13 7.38
CA ARG A 27 18.83 9.26 8.78
C ARG A 27 19.32 10.66 9.13
N ALA A 28 18.97 11.12 10.33
CA ALA A 28 19.48 12.38 10.87
C ALA A 28 20.93 12.26 11.39
N PHE A 29 21.42 11.03 11.63
CA PHE A 29 22.71 10.75 12.27
C PHE A 29 22.91 11.46 13.62
N SER A 30 21.80 11.67 14.31
CA SER A 30 21.75 12.18 15.66
C SER A 30 20.55 11.57 16.35
N GLY A 31 20.73 11.09 17.57
CA GLY A 31 19.61 10.58 18.36
C GLY A 31 19.09 9.19 17.91
N GLY A 32 19.73 8.54 16.94
CA GLY A 32 19.17 7.41 16.20
C GLY A 32 17.97 7.79 15.34
N LEU A 33 17.74 9.08 15.07
CA LEU A 33 16.51 9.60 14.47
C LEU A 33 16.53 9.52 12.93
N LEU A 34 15.34 9.50 12.35
CA LEU A 34 15.11 9.81 10.94
C LEU A 34 14.98 11.33 10.75
N LYS A 35 15.39 11.81 9.57
CA LYS A 35 15.17 13.20 9.13
C LYS A 35 13.67 13.48 9.08
N THR A 36 13.30 14.72 9.38
CA THR A 36 11.91 15.20 9.30
C THR A 36 11.89 16.63 8.80
N SER A 37 10.76 17.07 8.27
CA SER A 37 10.47 18.49 8.02
C SER A 37 9.38 18.98 8.96
N VAL A 38 9.50 20.21 9.45
CA VAL A 38 8.46 20.83 10.29
C VAL A 38 7.66 21.80 9.43
N VAL A 39 6.35 21.56 9.34
CA VAL A 39 5.41 22.43 8.62
C VAL A 39 4.27 22.80 9.56
N ASN A 40 4.02 24.09 9.77
CA ASN A 40 2.98 24.59 10.69
C ASN A 40 3.08 23.96 12.10
N GLY A 41 4.30 23.80 12.61
CA GLY A 41 4.57 23.21 13.94
C GLY A 41 4.39 21.69 14.02
N LYS A 42 4.14 21.00 12.91
CA LYS A 42 3.96 19.54 12.86
C LYS A 42 5.09 18.86 12.09
N MET A 43 5.52 17.70 12.58
CA MET A 43 6.56 16.90 11.94
C MET A 43 6.00 16.09 10.76
N PHE A 44 6.64 16.17 9.61
CA PHE A 44 6.36 15.33 8.44
C PHE A 44 7.65 14.62 8.02
N MET A 45 7.53 13.72 7.05
CA MET A 45 8.68 13.20 6.30
C MET A 45 9.56 14.35 5.77
N PRO A 46 10.86 14.09 5.52
CA PRO A 46 11.73 15.10 4.93
C PRO A 46 11.21 15.51 3.55
N LYS A 47 11.13 16.82 3.27
CA LYS A 47 10.84 17.32 1.93
C LYS A 47 12.02 17.07 1.00
N ASP A 48 11.73 16.75 -0.25
CA ASP A 48 12.75 16.64 -1.28
C ASP A 48 13.23 18.02 -1.74
N ASN A 49 14.35 18.46 -1.17
CA ASN A 49 15.00 19.70 -1.59
C ASN A 49 15.92 19.51 -2.80
N SER A 50 16.21 18.26 -3.19
CA SER A 50 17.06 17.91 -4.33
C SER A 50 16.30 17.75 -5.64
N ASN A 51 14.97 17.82 -5.62
CA ASN A 51 14.09 17.63 -6.78
C ASN A 51 14.36 16.31 -7.53
N GLN A 52 14.68 15.26 -6.78
CA GLN A 52 14.78 13.89 -7.26
C GLN A 52 13.39 13.31 -7.53
N GLU A 53 12.44 13.60 -6.64
CA GLU A 53 11.03 13.23 -6.73
C GLU A 53 10.26 14.28 -7.56
N LYS A 54 9.78 13.88 -8.73
CA LYS A 54 9.15 14.78 -9.71
C LYS A 54 7.64 14.60 -9.87
N GLU A 55 7.07 13.62 -9.17
CA GLU A 55 5.67 13.26 -9.33
C GLU A 55 4.71 14.27 -8.69
N CYS A 56 5.14 14.98 -7.64
CA CYS A 56 4.30 15.98 -6.98
C CYS A 56 4.04 17.18 -7.87
N VAL A 57 2.76 17.45 -8.13
CA VAL A 57 2.33 18.46 -9.07
C VAL A 57 2.16 19.79 -8.36
N THR A 58 2.88 20.81 -8.82
CA THR A 58 2.66 22.20 -8.38
C THR A 58 1.69 22.90 -9.34
N PRO A 59 0.52 23.39 -8.89
CA PRO A 59 -0.34 24.24 -9.71
C PRO A 59 0.39 25.54 -10.09
N ALA A 60 0.23 26.00 -11.34
CA ALA A 60 0.98 27.15 -11.90
C ALA A 60 0.92 28.45 -11.07
N ASN A 61 -0.13 28.63 -10.26
CA ASN A 61 -0.35 29.82 -9.43
C ASN A 61 -0.10 29.58 -7.93
N LYS A 62 0.59 28.50 -7.56
CA LYS A 62 0.93 28.18 -6.17
C LYS A 62 2.45 28.08 -5.98
N PRO A 63 2.95 28.33 -4.75
CA PRO A 63 4.34 28.03 -4.41
C PRO A 63 4.68 26.56 -4.70
N GLU A 64 5.94 26.31 -5.04
CA GLU A 64 6.44 24.97 -5.35
C GLU A 64 6.11 23.97 -4.22
N ILE A 65 5.39 22.92 -4.59
CA ILE A 65 5.07 21.79 -3.73
C ILE A 65 6.19 20.76 -3.89
N LYS A 66 6.90 20.51 -2.80
CA LYS A 66 7.92 19.46 -2.74
C LYS A 66 7.26 18.16 -2.31
N CYS A 67 7.63 17.07 -2.99
CA CYS A 67 7.37 15.72 -2.48
C CYS A 67 8.06 15.49 -1.13
N PHE A 68 7.58 14.50 -0.41
CA PHE A 68 8.29 13.91 0.71
C PHE A 68 9.20 12.78 0.26
N ILE A 69 10.31 12.56 0.97
CA ILE A 69 11.20 11.42 0.76
C ILE A 69 10.91 10.38 1.85
N ALA A 70 10.77 9.11 1.43
CA ALA A 70 10.59 7.96 2.31
C ALA A 70 11.48 6.79 1.89
N GLY A 71 11.33 5.64 2.54
CA GLY A 71 11.98 4.40 2.12
C GLY A 71 11.41 3.80 0.84
N ASP A 72 10.20 4.21 0.46
CA ASP A 72 9.55 3.85 -0.81
C ASP A 72 9.22 5.12 -1.60
N GLU A 73 9.58 5.12 -2.89
CA GLU A 73 9.40 6.27 -3.80
C GLU A 73 7.93 6.66 -3.97
N ARG A 74 7.00 5.69 -3.86
CA ARG A 74 5.57 5.91 -4.08
C ARG A 74 4.87 6.55 -2.89
N SER A 75 5.59 6.93 -1.84
CA SER A 75 5.02 7.48 -0.60
C SER A 75 4.16 8.73 -0.80
N ASN A 76 4.25 9.42 -1.95
CA ASN A 76 3.45 10.60 -2.29
C ASN A 76 2.24 10.31 -3.18
N GLU A 77 2.04 9.06 -3.61
CA GLU A 77 1.03 8.70 -4.62
C GLU A 77 -0.35 9.20 -4.23
N GLN A 78 -0.75 9.04 -2.96
CA GLN A 78 -2.00 9.59 -2.43
C GLN A 78 -1.91 9.91 -0.93
N LEU A 79 -2.78 10.82 -0.46
CA LEU A 79 -2.68 11.46 0.86
C LEU A 79 -2.69 10.49 2.05
N THR A 80 -3.53 9.47 2.02
CA THR A 80 -3.62 8.47 3.10
C THR A 80 -2.35 7.60 3.19
N LEU A 81 -1.70 7.29 2.07
CA LEU A 81 -0.40 6.61 2.05
C LEU A 81 0.67 7.50 2.66
N THR A 82 0.81 8.74 2.16
CA THR A 82 1.75 9.73 2.69
C THR A 82 1.54 9.99 4.19
N MET A 83 0.28 9.98 4.63
CA MET A 83 -0.08 10.08 6.04
C MET A 83 0.47 8.89 6.84
N ILE A 84 0.24 7.66 6.39
CA ILE A 84 0.73 6.45 7.08
C ILE A 84 2.26 6.42 7.14
N HIS A 85 2.95 6.76 6.05
CA HIS A 85 4.42 6.89 6.08
C HIS A 85 4.87 7.93 7.10
N THR A 86 4.21 9.09 7.15
CA THR A 86 4.50 10.13 8.16
C THR A 86 4.27 9.60 9.59
N MET A 87 3.23 8.80 9.83
CA MET A 87 2.98 8.19 11.13
C MET A 87 4.11 7.26 11.56
N PHE A 88 4.63 6.42 10.67
CA PHE A 88 5.74 5.52 11.00
C PHE A 88 7.07 6.24 11.21
N VAL A 89 7.34 7.33 10.48
CA VAL A 89 8.52 8.19 10.76
C VAL A 89 8.40 8.85 12.13
N ARG A 90 7.21 9.35 12.49
CA ARG A 90 6.94 9.89 13.84
C ARG A 90 7.11 8.82 14.92
N GLU A 91 6.62 7.61 14.66
CA GLU A 91 6.72 6.50 15.62
C GLU A 91 8.16 6.04 15.83
N HIS A 92 8.96 5.96 14.76
CA HIS A 92 10.39 5.73 14.88
C HIS A 92 11.04 6.78 15.79
N ASN A 93 10.87 8.07 15.49
CA ASN A 93 11.51 9.13 16.26
C ASN A 93 11.02 9.15 17.72
N ARG A 94 9.76 8.79 17.99
CA ARG A 94 9.21 8.63 19.35
C ARG A 94 9.90 7.50 20.11
N ILE A 95 10.05 6.33 19.48
CA ILE A 95 10.71 5.17 20.08
C ILE A 95 12.20 5.45 20.30
N ALA A 96 12.92 5.96 19.30
CA ALA A 96 14.35 6.30 19.41
C ALA A 96 14.63 7.29 20.55
N THR A 97 13.83 8.37 20.64
CA THR A 97 13.91 9.33 21.75
C THR A 97 13.67 8.67 23.10
N THR A 98 12.74 7.73 23.17
CA THR A 98 12.43 6.99 24.40
C THR A 98 13.58 6.05 24.78
N LEU A 99 14.12 5.30 23.82
CA LEU A 99 15.25 4.39 24.02
C LEU A 99 16.49 5.13 24.50
N GLN A 100 16.77 6.33 23.96
CA GLN A 100 17.90 7.14 24.43
C GLN A 100 17.75 7.66 25.85
N ARG A 101 16.52 7.97 26.28
CA ARG A 101 16.28 8.36 27.69
C ARG A 101 16.61 7.22 28.65
N TYR A 102 16.28 5.98 28.29
CA TYR A 102 16.56 4.81 29.12
C TYR A 102 17.98 4.28 28.94
N ASN A 103 18.61 4.50 27.79
CA ASN A 103 19.94 4.05 27.45
C ASN A 103 20.83 5.21 26.99
N PRO A 104 21.21 6.16 27.88
CA PRO A 104 22.06 7.30 27.49
C PRO A 104 23.46 6.90 26.99
N HIS A 105 23.86 5.65 27.19
CA HIS A 105 25.13 5.07 26.76
C HIS A 105 25.10 4.51 25.34
N TRP A 106 23.92 4.42 24.70
CA TRP A 106 23.83 4.00 23.31
C TRP A 106 24.25 5.12 22.36
N ASP A 107 24.99 4.75 21.32
CA ASP A 107 25.29 5.66 20.21
C ASP A 107 24.09 5.79 19.24
N ASP A 108 24.28 6.64 18.22
CA ASP A 108 23.28 6.86 17.17
C ASP A 108 22.90 5.56 16.46
N GLU A 109 23.90 4.75 16.08
CA GLU A 109 23.71 3.53 15.31
C GLU A 109 22.91 2.49 16.09
N ARG A 110 23.28 2.24 17.35
CA ARG A 110 22.57 1.28 18.20
C ARG A 110 21.11 1.70 18.39
N THR A 111 20.89 2.99 18.66
CA THR A 111 19.53 3.52 18.82
C THR A 111 18.70 3.35 17.54
N TYR A 112 19.27 3.69 16.39
CA TYR A 112 18.62 3.55 15.08
C TYR A 112 18.24 2.09 14.78
N GLN A 113 19.17 1.14 14.93
CA GLN A 113 18.94 -0.27 14.60
C GLN A 113 17.92 -0.93 15.54
N GLU A 114 17.99 -0.65 16.84
CA GLU A 114 17.00 -1.18 17.79
C GLU A 114 15.60 -0.61 17.54
N THR A 115 15.53 0.68 17.22
CA THR A 115 14.27 1.33 16.83
C THR A 115 13.72 0.73 15.53
N ARG A 116 14.57 0.55 14.52
CA ARG A 116 14.22 -0.10 13.24
C ARG A 116 13.67 -1.51 13.45
N ARG A 117 14.31 -2.30 14.32
CA ARG A 117 13.89 -3.65 14.67
C ARG A 117 12.50 -3.66 15.33
N ILE A 118 12.23 -2.73 16.24
CA ILE A 118 10.92 -2.61 16.89
C ILE A 118 9.83 -2.23 15.86
N VAL A 119 10.09 -1.25 14.99
CA VAL A 119 9.11 -0.83 13.96
C VAL A 119 8.84 -1.97 12.95
N GLY A 120 9.87 -2.71 12.54
CA GLY A 120 9.69 -3.91 11.71
C GLY A 120 8.81 -4.96 12.41
N ALA A 121 9.04 -5.21 13.70
CA ALA A 121 8.21 -6.12 14.49
C ALA A 121 6.76 -5.62 14.65
N MET A 122 6.54 -4.31 14.78
CA MET A 122 5.19 -3.74 14.82
C MET A 122 4.42 -4.01 13.52
N LEU A 123 5.06 -3.81 12.36
CA LEU A 123 4.44 -4.11 11.08
C LEU A 123 4.13 -5.59 10.93
N GLN A 124 5.10 -6.47 11.22
CA GLN A 124 4.88 -7.92 11.20
C GLN A 124 3.70 -8.31 12.10
N HIS A 125 3.66 -7.78 13.32
CA HIS A 125 2.60 -8.09 14.26
C HIS A 125 1.23 -7.65 13.74
N ILE A 126 1.10 -6.40 13.27
CA ILE A 126 -0.16 -5.90 12.70
C ILE A 126 -0.58 -6.74 11.49
N THR A 127 0.35 -7.06 10.59
CA THR A 127 0.05 -7.84 9.38
C THR A 127 -0.42 -9.25 9.71
N TYR A 128 0.30 -9.98 10.56
CA TYR A 128 0.00 -11.39 10.84
C TYR A 128 -1.14 -11.58 11.86
N SER A 129 -1.30 -10.69 12.84
CA SER A 129 -2.34 -10.85 13.87
C SER A 129 -3.67 -10.20 13.50
N MET A 130 -3.66 -9.16 12.66
CA MET A 130 -4.87 -8.39 12.35
C MET A 130 -5.22 -8.49 10.87
N TRP A 131 -4.30 -8.10 9.98
CA TRP A 131 -4.63 -7.88 8.57
C TRP A 131 -4.87 -9.19 7.80
N LEU A 132 -3.94 -10.15 7.87
CA LEU A 132 -4.06 -11.42 7.14
C LEU A 132 -5.32 -12.22 7.53
N PRO A 133 -5.70 -12.37 8.81
CA PRO A 133 -6.95 -13.02 9.18
C PRO A 133 -8.20 -12.34 8.62
N MET A 134 -8.21 -11.00 8.50
CA MET A 134 -9.33 -10.27 7.89
C MET A 134 -9.42 -10.49 6.38
N VAL A 135 -8.28 -10.58 5.69
CA VAL A 135 -8.22 -10.77 4.23
C VAL A 135 -8.52 -12.22 3.84
N LEU A 136 -7.93 -13.18 4.53
CA LEU A 136 -8.05 -14.61 4.19
C LEU A 136 -9.28 -15.27 4.82
N GLY A 137 -9.91 -14.60 5.80
CA GLY A 137 -10.88 -15.19 6.72
C GLY A 137 -10.26 -16.25 7.64
N HIS A 138 -11.01 -16.68 8.66
CA HIS A 138 -10.53 -17.66 9.63
C HIS A 138 -10.05 -18.97 8.98
N ARG A 139 -10.81 -19.49 8.01
CA ARG A 139 -10.45 -20.74 7.30
C ARG A 139 -9.17 -20.60 6.48
N GLY A 140 -8.98 -19.47 5.80
CA GLY A 140 -7.76 -19.22 5.04
C GLY A 140 -6.56 -19.05 5.96
N ALA A 141 -6.74 -18.32 7.07
CA ALA A 141 -5.70 -18.13 8.07
C ALA A 141 -5.23 -19.48 8.67
N ASP A 142 -6.17 -20.36 9.03
CA ASP A 142 -5.86 -21.70 9.53
C ASP A 142 -5.19 -22.58 8.46
N CYS A 143 -5.70 -22.56 7.22
CA CYS A 143 -5.17 -23.35 6.10
C CYS A 143 -3.71 -22.99 5.76
N PHE A 144 -3.38 -21.70 5.81
CA PHE A 144 -2.02 -21.20 5.55
C PHE A 144 -1.17 -21.06 6.81
N GLU A 145 -1.69 -21.48 7.98
CA GLU A 145 -1.05 -21.38 9.28
C GLU A 145 -0.51 -19.96 9.59
N VAL A 146 -1.25 -18.94 9.14
CA VAL A 146 -0.89 -17.54 9.37
C VAL A 146 -1.59 -16.99 10.61
N GLY A 147 -0.82 -16.39 11.51
CA GLY A 147 -1.31 -15.85 12.75
C GLY A 147 -0.17 -15.59 13.73
N VAL A 148 -0.51 -15.02 14.88
CA VAL A 148 0.43 -14.82 15.99
C VAL A 148 -0.11 -15.56 17.21
N GLY A 149 0.72 -16.44 17.78
CA GLY A 149 0.37 -17.13 19.02
C GLY A 149 0.17 -16.16 20.18
N THR A 150 -0.70 -16.51 21.13
CA THR A 150 -1.00 -15.68 22.30
C THR A 150 0.12 -15.67 23.35
N SER A 151 1.10 -16.58 23.23
CA SER A 151 2.27 -16.65 24.10
C SER A 151 3.43 -17.40 23.42
N GLY A 152 4.64 -17.24 23.97
CA GLY A 152 5.84 -17.92 23.50
C GLY A 152 6.49 -17.27 22.27
N TYR A 153 7.45 -17.99 21.70
CA TYR A 153 8.20 -17.56 20.52
C TYR A 153 7.89 -18.47 19.34
N PHE A 154 7.80 -17.89 18.15
CA PHE A 154 7.80 -18.66 16.90
C PHE A 154 9.15 -19.36 16.74
N LYS A 155 9.14 -20.66 16.44
CA LYS A 155 10.34 -21.49 16.24
C LYS A 155 10.41 -22.12 14.84
N GLY A 156 9.51 -21.73 13.93
CA GLY A 156 9.40 -22.32 12.60
C GLY A 156 10.23 -21.63 11.51
N TYR A 157 11.28 -20.88 11.87
CA TYR A 157 12.18 -20.34 10.86
C TYR A 157 12.86 -21.49 10.11
N ASN A 158 12.79 -21.46 8.78
CA ASN A 158 13.37 -22.46 7.91
C ASN A 158 14.17 -21.75 6.80
N GLU A 159 15.49 -21.92 6.83
CA GLU A 159 16.42 -21.30 5.89
C GLU A 159 16.27 -21.81 4.44
N ASN A 160 15.58 -22.94 4.24
CA ASN A 160 15.34 -23.52 2.91
C ASN A 160 14.09 -22.97 2.23
N ILE A 161 13.32 -22.09 2.91
CA ILE A 161 12.17 -21.43 2.30
C ILE A 161 12.67 -20.24 1.49
N ASP A 162 12.28 -20.17 0.22
CA ASP A 162 12.48 -18.98 -0.61
C ASP A 162 11.53 -17.86 -0.14
N PRO A 163 12.05 -16.74 0.41
CA PRO A 163 11.24 -15.63 0.89
C PRO A 163 10.91 -14.61 -0.21
N SER A 164 11.30 -14.87 -1.47
CA SER A 164 11.07 -13.93 -2.56
C SER A 164 9.58 -13.73 -2.85
N ILE A 165 9.21 -12.49 -3.19
CA ILE A 165 7.86 -12.19 -3.66
C ILE A 165 7.65 -12.83 -5.04
N ARG A 166 6.64 -13.71 -5.13
CA ARG A 166 6.22 -14.29 -6.41
C ARG A 166 5.72 -13.20 -7.36
N ASN A 167 6.10 -13.29 -8.62
CA ASN A 167 5.70 -12.33 -9.66
C ASN A 167 4.17 -12.13 -9.70
N ALA A 168 3.40 -13.23 -9.66
CA ALA A 168 1.93 -13.18 -9.66
C ALA A 168 1.33 -12.48 -8.43
N PHE A 169 2.00 -12.52 -7.27
CA PHE A 169 1.55 -11.77 -6.10
C PHE A 169 1.66 -10.27 -6.34
N ALA A 170 2.80 -9.78 -6.87
CA ALA A 170 3.03 -8.36 -7.09
C ALA A 170 2.26 -7.79 -8.31
N ALA A 171 2.14 -8.57 -9.38
CA ALA A 171 1.56 -8.12 -10.63
C ALA A 171 0.03 -8.33 -10.72
N ALA A 172 -0.56 -9.19 -9.88
CA ALA A 172 -2.00 -9.43 -9.88
C ALA A 172 -2.60 -9.63 -8.47
N GLY A 173 -2.18 -10.66 -7.74
CA GLY A 173 -2.89 -11.12 -6.53
C GLY A 173 -3.04 -10.04 -5.44
N PHE A 174 -1.97 -9.31 -5.12
CA PHE A 174 -2.00 -8.26 -4.09
C PHE A 174 -2.61 -6.94 -4.57
N ARG A 175 -3.12 -6.89 -5.82
CA ARG A 175 -3.81 -5.75 -6.40
C ARG A 175 -5.32 -5.78 -6.19
N PHE A 176 -5.85 -6.81 -5.52
CA PHE A 176 -7.26 -6.85 -5.09
C PHE A 176 -7.67 -5.58 -4.31
N GLY A 177 -6.70 -4.97 -3.60
CA GLY A 177 -6.91 -3.73 -2.87
C GLY A 177 -7.39 -2.54 -3.71
N HIS A 178 -7.25 -2.58 -5.04
CA HIS A 178 -7.75 -1.51 -5.90
C HIS A 178 -9.28 -1.40 -5.92
N SER A 179 -10.03 -2.49 -5.66
CA SER A 179 -11.49 -2.41 -5.54
C SER A 179 -11.93 -1.80 -4.20
N LEU A 180 -11.04 -1.80 -3.19
CA LEU A 180 -11.31 -1.23 -1.86
C LEU A 180 -11.15 0.29 -1.80
N VAL A 181 -10.66 0.89 -2.90
CA VAL A 181 -10.32 2.32 -2.97
C VAL A 181 -11.59 3.16 -3.11
N MET A 182 -11.82 4.01 -2.11
CA MET A 182 -12.92 4.99 -2.11
C MET A 182 -12.71 6.09 -3.16
N GLU A 183 -13.81 6.54 -3.76
CA GLU A 183 -13.78 7.65 -4.73
C GLU A 183 -13.43 9.01 -4.08
N HIS A 184 -13.69 9.13 -2.78
CA HIS A 184 -13.47 10.33 -2.00
C HIS A 184 -12.75 10.02 -0.68
N ILE A 185 -11.79 10.87 -0.30
CA ILE A 185 -11.13 10.83 1.00
C ILE A 185 -12.00 11.58 2.00
N ALA A 186 -12.62 10.82 2.91
CA ALA A 186 -13.40 11.36 4.00
C ALA A 186 -12.53 12.16 4.99
N ARG A 187 -13.09 13.25 5.53
CA ARG A 187 -12.40 14.11 6.50
C ARG A 187 -13.29 14.45 7.67
N TYR A 188 -12.73 14.37 8.87
CA TYR A 188 -13.44 14.74 10.10
C TYR A 188 -12.61 15.61 11.04
N GLY A 189 -13.23 16.66 11.57
CA GLY A 189 -12.67 17.52 12.60
C GLY A 189 -12.61 16.85 13.98
N ARG A 190 -12.26 17.64 15.00
CA ARG A 190 -12.32 17.18 16.40
C ARG A 190 -13.78 16.85 16.77
N GLY A 191 -13.99 15.77 17.52
CA GLY A 191 -15.34 15.29 17.82
C GLY A 191 -16.06 14.64 16.63
N TYR A 192 -15.32 14.27 15.57
CA TYR A 192 -15.86 13.68 14.34
C TYR A 192 -16.88 14.56 13.60
N THR A 193 -16.74 15.89 13.70
CA THR A 193 -17.50 16.83 12.87
C THR A 193 -17.15 16.63 11.39
N THR A 194 -18.15 16.49 10.53
CA THR A 194 -17.92 16.27 9.10
C THR A 194 -17.26 17.50 8.47
N LEU A 195 -16.20 17.26 7.71
CA LEU A 195 -15.57 18.26 6.85
C LEU A 195 -15.80 17.89 5.39
N PRO A 196 -15.67 18.84 4.44
CA PRO A 196 -15.75 18.52 3.01
C PRO A 196 -14.75 17.41 2.64
N SER A 197 -15.19 16.36 1.95
CA SER A 197 -14.30 15.31 1.44
C SER A 197 -13.38 15.86 0.34
N ILE A 198 -12.31 15.11 0.03
CA ILE A 198 -11.43 15.39 -1.11
C ILE A 198 -11.69 14.31 -2.17
N PRO A 199 -12.12 14.65 -3.40
CA PRO A 199 -12.17 13.68 -4.49
C PRO A 199 -10.80 13.06 -4.73
N LEU A 200 -10.70 11.74 -4.81
CA LEU A 200 -9.40 11.05 -4.89
C LEU A 200 -8.59 11.47 -6.12
N LYS A 201 -9.26 11.68 -7.27
CA LYS A 201 -8.62 12.22 -8.48
C LYS A 201 -7.89 13.55 -8.26
N ASN A 202 -8.32 14.33 -7.27
CA ASN A 202 -7.70 15.60 -6.92
C ASN A 202 -6.63 15.47 -5.83
N ALA A 203 -6.42 14.28 -5.27
CA ALA A 203 -5.53 14.02 -4.13
C ALA A 203 -4.22 13.30 -4.52
N PHE A 204 -4.13 12.76 -5.74
CA PHE A 204 -2.90 12.11 -6.21
C PHE A 204 -1.72 13.09 -6.28
N PHE A 205 -0.58 12.71 -5.72
CA PHE A 205 0.66 13.48 -5.70
C PHE A 205 0.55 14.93 -5.18
N LYS A 206 -0.37 15.18 -4.25
CA LYS A 206 -0.63 16.50 -3.65
C LYS A 206 -0.43 16.54 -2.13
N PRO A 207 0.80 16.27 -1.64
CA PRO A 207 1.08 16.16 -0.21
C PRO A 207 0.78 17.44 0.59
N GLU A 208 0.57 18.58 -0.06
CA GLU A 208 0.22 19.84 0.59
C GLU A 208 -1.10 19.83 1.35
N GLU A 209 -2.05 19.00 0.93
CA GLU A 209 -3.33 18.86 1.63
C GLU A 209 -3.14 18.31 3.06
N LEU A 210 -2.05 17.57 3.32
CA LEU A 210 -1.75 17.06 4.66
C LEU A 210 -1.34 18.15 5.66
N TYR A 211 -0.74 19.24 5.19
CA TYR A 211 -0.31 20.35 6.06
C TYR A 211 -1.18 21.60 5.92
N ASN A 212 -2.29 21.51 5.18
CA ASN A 212 -3.33 22.53 5.14
C ASN A 212 -4.14 22.54 6.45
N SER A 213 -3.64 23.25 7.46
CA SER A 213 -4.25 23.32 8.79
C SER A 213 -5.62 23.99 8.80
N GLU A 214 -5.90 24.89 7.85
CA GLU A 214 -7.20 25.56 7.72
C GLU A 214 -8.31 24.58 7.32
N GLN A 215 -7.95 23.51 6.59
CA GLN A 215 -8.88 22.45 6.19
C GLN A 215 -8.76 21.18 7.05
N GLY A 216 -8.19 21.29 8.26
CA GLY A 216 -8.11 20.19 9.23
C GLY A 216 -6.86 19.30 9.10
N GLY A 217 -6.08 19.46 8.04
CA GLY A 217 -4.80 18.77 7.80
C GLY A 217 -4.86 17.25 7.90
N MET A 218 -3.68 16.65 8.11
CA MET A 218 -3.45 15.22 8.24
C MET A 218 -4.39 14.53 9.25
N GLU A 219 -4.67 15.17 10.39
CA GLU A 219 -5.51 14.57 11.44
C GLU A 219 -6.97 14.41 11.00
N SER A 220 -7.45 15.25 10.08
CA SER A 220 -8.81 15.11 9.56
C SER A 220 -8.97 13.87 8.68
N ILE A 221 -7.95 13.56 7.89
CA ILE A 221 -7.87 12.38 7.03
C ILE A 221 -7.68 11.12 7.89
N ALA A 222 -6.84 11.19 8.93
CA ALA A 222 -6.66 10.08 9.87
C ALA A 222 -7.98 9.65 10.53
N ARG A 223 -8.81 10.62 10.93
CA ARG A 223 -10.16 10.33 11.44
C ARG A 223 -11.10 9.77 10.37
N GLY A 224 -10.92 10.16 9.11
CA GLY A 224 -11.61 9.60 7.96
C GLY A 224 -11.35 8.10 7.81
N ILE A 225 -10.08 7.70 7.72
CA ILE A 225 -9.68 6.28 7.62
C ILE A 225 -10.20 5.46 8.80
N PHE A 226 -10.24 6.03 10.00
CA PHE A 226 -10.74 5.33 11.17
C PHE A 226 -12.27 5.15 11.17
N LYS A 227 -13.02 6.12 10.64
CA LYS A 227 -14.49 6.17 10.76
C LYS A 227 -15.21 5.58 9.55
N ASP A 228 -14.72 5.87 8.35
CA ASP A 228 -15.45 5.56 7.13
C ASP A 228 -15.08 4.17 6.60
N PRO A 229 -16.07 3.40 6.13
CA PRO A 229 -15.81 2.09 5.55
C PRO A 229 -15.08 2.21 4.22
N MET A 230 -14.20 1.26 3.94
CA MET A 230 -13.65 1.06 2.60
C MET A 230 -14.72 0.56 1.62
N GLU A 231 -14.44 0.64 0.32
CA GLU A 231 -15.28 0.00 -0.70
C GLU A 231 -15.20 -1.53 -0.60
N GLN A 232 -16.13 -2.21 -1.27
CA GLN A 232 -16.19 -3.67 -1.23
C GLN A 232 -15.07 -4.33 -2.04
N CYS A 233 -14.67 -5.53 -1.62
CA CYS A 233 -13.81 -6.38 -2.44
C CYS A 233 -14.68 -7.02 -3.55
N ASP A 234 -14.81 -6.36 -4.69
CA ASP A 234 -15.65 -6.83 -5.79
C ASP A 234 -15.08 -6.46 -7.18
N ARG A 235 -15.85 -6.73 -8.24
CA ARG A 235 -15.44 -6.46 -9.63
C ARG A 235 -15.52 -4.99 -10.05
N HIS A 236 -15.89 -4.08 -9.15
CA HIS A 236 -16.03 -2.66 -9.44
C HIS A 236 -14.84 -1.90 -8.87
N LEU A 237 -14.36 -0.96 -9.67
CA LEU A 237 -13.38 0.02 -9.23
C LEU A 237 -14.01 1.40 -9.40
N THR A 238 -13.64 2.33 -8.54
CA THR A 238 -14.20 3.68 -8.59
C THR A 238 -13.65 4.45 -9.80
N PRO A 239 -14.42 5.38 -10.39
CA PRO A 239 -13.96 6.21 -11.51
C PRO A 239 -12.66 6.97 -11.23
N ALA A 240 -12.38 7.26 -9.96
CA ALA A 240 -11.13 7.89 -9.55
C ALA A 240 -9.87 7.10 -9.97
N VAL A 241 -9.95 5.77 -10.07
CA VAL A 241 -8.83 4.91 -10.45
C VAL A 241 -8.97 4.27 -11.83
N THR A 242 -10.16 4.32 -12.48
CA THR A 242 -10.37 3.81 -13.84
C THR A 242 -10.38 4.91 -14.91
N ASP A 243 -10.98 6.06 -14.63
CA ASP A 243 -11.17 7.14 -15.62
C ASP A 243 -10.32 8.38 -15.32
N HIS A 244 -9.78 8.47 -14.10
CA HIS A 244 -9.12 9.66 -13.57
C HIS A 244 -7.80 9.37 -12.85
N LEU A 245 -7.21 8.17 -13.03
CA LEU A 245 -5.94 7.85 -12.38
C LEU A 245 -4.83 8.76 -12.91
N PHE A 246 -4.23 9.54 -12.01
CA PHE A 246 -3.17 10.49 -12.32
C PHE A 246 -3.51 11.46 -13.47
N GLU A 247 -4.79 11.86 -13.55
CA GLU A 247 -5.28 12.77 -14.58
C GLU A 247 -4.48 14.09 -14.55
N ASP A 248 -3.83 14.42 -15.67
CA ASP A 248 -3.24 15.74 -15.85
C ASP A 248 -4.35 16.74 -16.25
N PRO A 249 -4.60 17.79 -15.44
CA PRO A 249 -5.63 18.78 -15.73
C PRO A 249 -5.46 19.52 -17.06
N HIS A 250 -4.23 19.57 -17.61
CA HIS A 250 -3.93 20.30 -18.84
C HIS A 250 -4.13 19.43 -20.09
N SER A 251 -3.63 18.19 -20.07
CA SER A 251 -3.74 17.28 -21.22
C SER A 251 -5.02 16.44 -21.23
N ARG A 252 -5.75 16.36 -20.11
CA ARG A 252 -6.91 15.46 -19.90
C ARG A 252 -6.58 13.99 -20.19
N ILE A 253 -5.31 13.63 -20.15
CA ILE A 253 -4.87 12.24 -20.22
C ILE A 253 -4.99 11.67 -18.81
N ALA A 254 -5.80 10.62 -18.68
CA ALA A 254 -5.92 9.83 -17.47
C ALA A 254 -5.55 8.39 -17.77
N LEU A 255 -5.06 7.70 -16.75
CA LEU A 255 -4.79 6.28 -16.79
C LEU A 255 -5.99 5.50 -16.23
N ASP A 256 -6.00 4.20 -16.52
CA ASP A 256 -6.96 3.24 -15.97
C ASP A 256 -6.18 2.16 -15.20
N SER A 257 -6.36 2.10 -13.89
CA SER A 257 -5.70 1.13 -13.01
C SER A 257 -6.06 -0.31 -13.39
N ALA A 258 -7.32 -0.60 -13.72
CA ALA A 258 -7.73 -1.94 -14.11
C ALA A 258 -7.06 -2.36 -15.43
N ALA A 259 -7.09 -1.50 -16.44
CA ALA A 259 -6.44 -1.74 -17.72
C ALA A 259 -4.91 -1.90 -17.55
N LEU A 260 -4.29 -1.08 -16.70
CA LEU A 260 -2.88 -1.19 -16.36
C LEU A 260 -2.55 -2.51 -15.67
N ASN A 261 -3.39 -3.00 -14.75
CA ASN A 261 -3.17 -4.28 -14.07
C ASN A 261 -3.24 -5.46 -15.05
N ILE A 262 -4.23 -5.45 -15.94
CA ILE A 262 -4.36 -6.45 -17.02
C ILE A 262 -3.13 -6.41 -17.92
N GLN A 263 -2.78 -5.22 -18.42
CA GLN A 263 -1.62 -5.06 -19.30
C GLN A 263 -0.30 -5.39 -18.60
N ARG A 264 -0.19 -5.12 -17.29
CA ARG A 264 0.96 -5.50 -16.46
C ARG A 264 1.06 -7.01 -16.32
N GLY A 265 -0.05 -7.71 -16.06
CA GLY A 265 -0.07 -9.17 -16.01
C GLY A 265 0.45 -9.80 -17.31
N ARG A 266 -0.01 -9.29 -18.46
CA ARG A 266 0.47 -9.69 -19.79
C ARG A 266 1.93 -9.36 -20.02
N GLY A 267 2.36 -8.14 -19.65
CA GLY A 267 3.76 -7.71 -19.74
C GLY A 267 4.71 -8.49 -18.84
N HIS A 268 4.20 -9.04 -17.73
CA HIS A 268 4.91 -9.95 -16.84
C HIS A 268 4.82 -11.42 -17.28
N ALA A 269 4.10 -11.71 -18.37
CA ALA A 269 3.83 -13.05 -18.88
C ALA A 269 3.25 -13.98 -17.79
N LEU A 270 2.32 -13.45 -16.98
CA LEU A 270 1.65 -14.28 -15.98
C LEU A 270 0.79 -15.34 -16.68
N PRO A 271 0.81 -16.60 -16.20
CA PRO A 271 -0.15 -17.61 -16.65
C PRO A 271 -1.60 -17.14 -16.40
N PRO A 272 -2.55 -17.56 -17.24
CA PRO A 272 -3.95 -17.19 -17.11
C PRO A 272 -4.61 -17.79 -15.86
N TYR A 273 -5.80 -17.28 -15.56
CA TYR A 273 -6.62 -17.65 -14.40
C TYR A 273 -6.71 -19.15 -14.13
N ASN A 274 -6.98 -19.97 -15.16
CA ASN A 274 -7.18 -21.41 -14.99
C ASN A 274 -5.90 -22.15 -14.58
N ASP A 275 -4.72 -21.66 -14.97
CA ASP A 275 -3.46 -22.25 -14.52
C ASP A 275 -3.22 -22.00 -13.03
N TRP A 276 -3.60 -20.82 -12.54
CA TRP A 276 -3.57 -20.51 -11.11
C TRP A 276 -4.63 -21.25 -10.30
N ARG A 277 -5.84 -21.45 -10.85
CA ARG A 277 -6.83 -22.35 -10.23
C ARG A 277 -6.25 -23.74 -10.03
N HIS A 278 -5.70 -24.31 -11.11
CA HIS A 278 -5.10 -25.64 -11.05
C HIS A 278 -3.93 -25.71 -10.07
N TRP A 279 -3.04 -24.71 -10.07
CA TRP A 279 -1.92 -24.61 -9.13
C TRP A 279 -2.40 -24.54 -7.66
N CYS A 280 -3.50 -23.84 -7.39
CA CYS A 280 -4.16 -23.78 -6.08
C CYS A 280 -4.99 -25.03 -5.75
N GLY A 281 -4.96 -26.09 -6.56
CA GLY A 281 -5.74 -27.31 -6.34
C GLY A 281 -7.24 -27.18 -6.65
N LEU A 282 -7.64 -26.12 -7.34
CA LEU A 282 -9.02 -25.88 -7.77
C LEU A 282 -9.25 -26.44 -9.20
N PRO A 283 -10.46 -26.92 -9.52
CA PRO A 283 -10.80 -27.32 -10.89
C PRO A 283 -10.69 -26.15 -11.87
N LYS A 284 -10.16 -26.40 -13.07
CA LYS A 284 -10.21 -25.44 -14.19
C LYS A 284 -11.66 -25.22 -14.63
N ALA A 285 -12.01 -23.97 -14.92
CA ALA A 285 -13.28 -23.62 -15.54
C ALA A 285 -13.26 -24.04 -17.03
N ARG A 286 -14.26 -24.79 -17.48
CA ARG A 286 -14.36 -25.31 -18.86
C ARG A 286 -15.26 -24.46 -19.75
N HIS A 287 -16.06 -23.61 -19.14
CA HIS A 287 -16.97 -22.69 -19.81
C HIS A 287 -17.31 -21.52 -18.89
N PHE A 288 -17.96 -20.50 -19.44
CA PHE A 288 -18.25 -19.28 -18.69
C PHE A 288 -19.40 -19.40 -17.69
N PHE A 289 -20.32 -20.37 -17.83
CA PHE A 289 -21.45 -20.47 -16.88
C PHE A 289 -21.02 -20.69 -15.42
N THR A 290 -21.72 -20.04 -14.50
CA THR A 290 -21.56 -20.20 -13.05
C THR A 290 -22.01 -21.60 -12.62
N SER A 291 -21.06 -22.50 -12.47
CA SER A 291 -21.33 -23.92 -12.15
C SER A 291 -20.07 -24.58 -11.61
N LYS A 292 -20.20 -25.82 -11.14
CA LYS A 292 -19.11 -26.57 -10.52
C LYS A 292 -17.89 -26.74 -11.43
N ASP A 293 -18.08 -26.85 -12.75
CA ASP A 293 -17.03 -27.00 -13.76
C ASP A 293 -16.84 -25.75 -14.64
N GLY A 294 -17.49 -24.63 -14.31
CA GLY A 294 -17.30 -23.33 -14.94
C GLY A 294 -16.74 -22.28 -13.98
N LEU A 295 -17.20 -21.03 -14.11
CA LEU A 295 -16.76 -19.90 -13.28
C LEU A 295 -17.43 -19.89 -11.90
N VAL A 296 -17.16 -20.93 -11.09
CA VAL A 296 -17.84 -21.20 -9.81
C VAL A 296 -17.77 -20.07 -8.77
N ASN A 297 -16.80 -19.16 -8.89
CA ASN A 297 -16.58 -18.06 -7.94
C ASN A 297 -17.14 -16.72 -8.43
N MET A 298 -17.89 -16.70 -9.53
CA MET A 298 -18.43 -15.47 -10.14
C MET A 298 -19.95 -15.56 -10.21
N ASP A 299 -20.65 -14.44 -10.07
CA ASP A 299 -22.09 -14.41 -10.33
C ASP A 299 -22.39 -14.47 -11.84
N ASP A 300 -23.63 -14.81 -12.20
CA ASP A 300 -24.07 -14.99 -13.60
C ASP A 300 -23.88 -13.73 -14.47
N VAL A 301 -24.01 -12.55 -13.87
CA VAL A 301 -23.82 -11.28 -14.60
C VAL A 301 -22.34 -11.09 -14.93
N THR A 302 -21.47 -11.36 -13.97
CA THR A 302 -20.01 -11.29 -14.11
C THR A 302 -19.50 -12.32 -15.12
N ALA A 303 -19.93 -13.57 -14.98
CA ALA A 303 -19.64 -14.67 -15.91
C ALA A 303 -20.03 -14.32 -17.35
N LYS A 304 -21.24 -13.76 -17.54
CA LYS A 304 -21.71 -13.32 -18.86
C LYS A 304 -20.82 -12.22 -19.45
N LYS A 305 -20.49 -11.18 -18.68
CA LYS A 305 -19.61 -10.10 -19.16
C LYS A 305 -18.23 -10.61 -19.57
N ILE A 306 -17.66 -11.54 -18.81
CA ILE A 306 -16.37 -12.16 -19.15
C ILE A 306 -16.48 -12.94 -20.47
N SER A 307 -17.59 -13.66 -20.70
CA SER A 307 -17.82 -14.41 -21.94
C SER A 307 -17.97 -13.51 -23.19
N GLU A 308 -18.27 -12.23 -23.01
CA GLU A 308 -18.34 -11.25 -24.10
C GLU A 308 -16.96 -10.70 -24.48
N ILE A 309 -15.94 -10.90 -23.63
CA ILE A 309 -14.58 -10.35 -23.78
C ILE A 309 -13.57 -11.43 -24.15
N TYR A 310 -13.61 -12.60 -23.50
CA TYR A 310 -12.66 -13.69 -23.69
C TYR A 310 -13.27 -14.82 -24.53
N ASN A 311 -12.46 -15.47 -25.37
CA ASN A 311 -12.93 -16.57 -26.21
C ASN A 311 -13.06 -17.89 -25.42
N HIS A 312 -12.20 -18.10 -24.43
CA HIS A 312 -12.22 -19.27 -23.55
C HIS A 312 -11.84 -18.90 -22.11
N PRO A 313 -12.30 -19.62 -21.06
CA PRO A 313 -11.86 -19.36 -19.68
C PRO A 313 -10.35 -19.49 -19.44
N ASP A 314 -9.63 -20.19 -20.32
CA ASP A 314 -8.16 -20.24 -20.29
C ASP A 314 -7.50 -18.94 -20.78
N ASP A 315 -8.24 -18.01 -21.37
CA ASP A 315 -7.71 -16.72 -21.82
C ASP A 315 -7.83 -15.62 -20.75
N ILE A 316 -8.54 -15.89 -19.64
CA ILE A 316 -8.82 -14.88 -18.61
C ILE A 316 -7.53 -14.47 -17.91
N ASP A 317 -7.21 -13.18 -17.95
CA ASP A 317 -6.08 -12.60 -17.21
C ASP A 317 -6.23 -12.83 -15.70
N LEU A 318 -5.11 -13.12 -15.00
CA LEU A 318 -5.14 -13.45 -13.57
C LEU A 318 -5.81 -12.37 -12.71
N PHE A 319 -5.54 -11.09 -12.98
CA PHE A 319 -6.15 -9.98 -12.24
C PHE A 319 -7.66 -9.88 -12.46
N THR A 320 -8.17 -10.24 -13.65
CA THR A 320 -9.60 -10.20 -13.94
C THR A 320 -10.34 -11.39 -13.32
N GLY A 321 -9.71 -12.56 -13.30
CA GLY A 321 -10.35 -13.79 -12.84
C GLY A 321 -10.22 -14.08 -11.34
N GLY A 322 -9.10 -13.65 -10.73
CA GLY A 322 -8.77 -13.88 -9.33
C GLY A 322 -9.44 -12.87 -8.41
#